data_AF-A0A8H3I5R2-F1
#
_entry.id   AF-A0A8H3I5R2-F1
#
_cell.length_a   1.000
_cell.length_b   1.000
_cell.length_c   1.000
_cell.angle_alpha   90.00
_cell.angle_beta   90.00
_cell.angle_gamma   90.00
#
_symmetry.space_group_name_H-M   'P 1'
#
loop_
_entity.id
_entity.type
_entity.pdbx_description
1 polymer ?
#
loop_
_entity_poly.entity_id
_entity_poly.type
_entity_poly.pdbx_seq_one_letter_code
_entity_poly.pdbx_strand_id
1 'polypeptide(L)'
;MLVLSFWLALLSILPAALSAPVTGNTKGFGKCKNPAIRREWRTLSQGQRDKFHEAVKCLQDKPSAMNVAESQSLFDDFSYVHYTINQTIHHVSSFFPWHRYFLILREAAMAECGYTDPMPYWDWTRDSTAEKFKNSEIFDSKKGFGGDGTGKTDWVDGLCVEDGPYAKFHVNFPAPHCLTRQFNISEQVITNWSKPVVDEIMQYTEYLDFWNNTERHPHDNLHRTISGDLKRQYSPNEPLFFLHHSQIDRLWTIWQGRNETRLQDYAGNIIQNMNTDIASLGDQLFTLNFAPIRNVASVMDTMANGLCYTYDDAGDW
;
A
#
# COMPACT_ATOMS: atom_id res chain seq x y z
N MET A 1 24.13 -39.55 -52.91
CA MET A 1 24.59 -39.55 -51.50
C MET A 1 24.77 -38.10 -51.07
N LEU A 2 23.73 -37.50 -50.48
CA LEU A 2 23.80 -36.19 -49.81
C LEU A 2 24.25 -36.42 -48.37
N VAL A 3 25.21 -35.65 -47.87
CA VAL A 3 25.54 -35.55 -46.44
C VAL A 3 25.03 -34.20 -45.95
N LEU A 4 23.95 -34.21 -45.18
CA LEU A 4 23.43 -33.05 -44.47
C LEU A 4 24.36 -32.71 -43.30
N SER A 5 24.79 -31.45 -43.22
CA SER A 5 25.45 -30.89 -42.05
C SER A 5 24.39 -30.34 -41.08
N PHE A 6 24.21 -30.98 -39.94
CA PHE A 6 23.35 -30.51 -38.85
C PHE A 6 24.10 -29.46 -38.02
N TRP A 7 23.59 -28.23 -38.00
CA TRP A 7 23.94 -27.23 -37.00
C TRP A 7 23.17 -27.53 -35.71
N LEU A 8 23.86 -28.03 -34.69
CA LEU A 8 23.36 -28.12 -33.32
C LEU A 8 23.45 -26.72 -32.69
N ALA A 9 22.32 -26.02 -32.63
CA ALA A 9 22.16 -24.87 -31.76
C ALA A 9 22.17 -25.35 -30.30
N LEU A 10 23.22 -25.01 -29.56
CA LEU A 10 23.28 -25.14 -28.12
C LEU A 10 22.24 -24.19 -27.50
N LEU A 11 21.04 -24.70 -27.26
CA LEU A 11 20.08 -24.11 -26.32
C LEU A 11 20.68 -24.25 -24.92
N SER A 12 21.39 -23.21 -24.47
CA SER A 12 21.72 -23.02 -23.06
C SER A 12 20.41 -22.77 -22.31
N ILE A 13 19.82 -23.85 -21.79
CA ILE A 13 18.76 -23.79 -20.79
C ILE A 13 19.44 -23.30 -19.51
N LEU A 14 19.52 -21.98 -19.34
CA LEU A 14 19.73 -21.40 -18.03
C LEU A 14 18.50 -21.78 -17.20
N PRO A 15 18.66 -22.42 -16.04
CA PRO A 15 17.53 -22.59 -15.15
C PRO A 15 17.03 -21.19 -14.80
N ALA A 16 15.74 -20.94 -15.06
CA ALA A 16 15.05 -19.77 -14.55
C ALA A 16 15.42 -19.63 -13.08
N ALA A 17 16.15 -18.57 -12.74
CA ALA A 17 16.39 -18.24 -11.36
C ALA A 17 15.01 -18.04 -10.75
N LEU A 18 14.57 -19.00 -9.94
CA LEU A 18 13.43 -18.83 -9.04
C LEU A 18 13.73 -17.54 -8.28
N SER A 19 13.01 -16.46 -8.62
CA SER A 19 12.96 -15.25 -7.82
C SER A 19 12.61 -15.72 -6.41
N ALA A 20 13.56 -15.54 -5.50
CA ALA A 20 13.33 -15.87 -4.11
C ALA A 20 12.08 -15.09 -3.68
N PRO A 21 11.09 -15.73 -3.02
CA PRO A 21 9.99 -14.99 -2.43
C PRO A 21 10.59 -13.87 -1.57
N VAL A 22 9.94 -12.72 -1.51
CA VAL A 22 10.35 -11.58 -0.67
C VAL A 22 10.32 -12.04 0.79
N THR A 23 11.40 -12.66 1.24
CA THR A 23 11.52 -13.18 2.59
C THR A 23 11.96 -12.04 3.47
N GLY A 24 11.01 -11.44 4.19
CA GLY A 24 11.32 -10.68 5.40
C GLY A 24 12.23 -11.54 6.28
N ASN A 25 13.44 -11.04 6.54
CA ASN A 25 14.50 -11.76 7.23
C ASN A 25 14.04 -12.08 8.67
N THR A 26 13.57 -13.31 8.93
CA THR A 26 13.06 -13.73 10.25
C THR A 26 14.22 -14.09 11.19
N LYS A 27 14.90 -13.06 11.72
CA LYS A 27 15.83 -13.21 12.85
C LYS A 27 15.17 -12.81 14.18
N GLY A 28 14.73 -13.83 14.93
CA GLY A 28 14.58 -13.80 16.38
C GLY A 28 13.28 -13.18 16.95
N PHE A 29 12.51 -13.97 17.70
CA PHE A 29 11.37 -13.54 18.53
C PHE A 29 11.83 -12.78 19.79
N GLY A 30 12.64 -11.72 19.63
CA GLY A 30 12.96 -10.77 20.69
C GLY A 30 11.99 -9.59 20.66
N LYS A 31 11.66 -9.02 21.82
CA LYS A 31 10.94 -7.73 21.88
C LYS A 31 11.74 -6.69 21.10
N CYS A 32 11.10 -5.99 20.16
CA CYS A 32 11.73 -4.94 19.37
C CYS A 32 12.32 -3.86 20.30
N LYS A 33 13.64 -3.61 20.18
CA LYS A 33 14.36 -2.62 21.00
C LYS A 33 14.63 -1.30 20.26
N ASN A 34 14.90 -1.39 18.95
CA ASN A 34 15.27 -0.26 18.11
C ASN A 34 14.32 -0.23 16.90
N PRO A 35 13.09 0.26 17.08
CA PRO A 35 12.14 0.30 15.98
C PRO A 35 12.59 1.24 14.88
N ALA A 36 12.35 0.83 13.63
CA ALA A 36 12.30 1.76 12.51
C ALA A 36 11.19 2.80 12.77
N ILE A 37 11.46 4.07 12.45
CA ILE A 37 10.50 5.15 12.65
C ILE A 37 9.94 5.55 11.28
N ARG A 38 8.67 5.21 11.03
CA ARG A 38 7.91 5.71 9.88
C ARG A 38 7.52 7.16 10.16
N ARG A 39 7.74 8.03 9.18
CA ARG A 39 7.65 9.49 9.34
C ARG A 39 6.71 10.13 8.34
N GLU A 40 6.16 11.27 8.73
CA GLU A 40 5.30 12.04 7.83
C GLU A 40 6.13 12.55 6.64
N TRP A 41 5.60 12.40 5.42
CA TRP A 41 6.30 12.70 4.16
C TRP A 41 7.03 14.05 4.15
N ARG A 42 6.40 15.10 4.72
CA ARG A 42 6.95 16.47 4.68
C ARG A 42 8.14 16.65 5.62
N THR A 43 8.37 15.72 6.55
CA THR A 43 9.54 15.72 7.43
C THR A 43 10.76 15.08 6.78
N LEU A 44 10.58 14.31 5.69
CA LEU A 44 11.68 13.70 4.97
C LEU A 44 12.51 14.75 4.23
N SER A 45 13.82 14.51 4.18
CA SER A 45 14.72 15.27 3.30
C SER A 45 14.42 15.00 1.82
N GLN A 46 14.76 15.94 0.93
CA GLN A 46 14.52 15.76 -0.51
C GLN A 46 15.20 14.48 -1.04
N GLY A 47 16.43 14.16 -0.59
CA GLY A 47 17.12 12.94 -1.03
C GLY A 47 16.42 11.64 -0.60
N GLN A 48 15.70 11.63 0.52
CA GLN A 48 14.88 10.48 0.91
C GLN A 48 13.63 10.35 0.02
N ARG A 49 13.02 11.48 -0.34
CA ARG A 49 11.87 11.52 -1.27
C ARG A 49 12.27 11.06 -2.66
N ASP A 50 13.40 11.54 -3.17
CA ASP A 50 13.95 11.14 -4.46
C ASP A 50 14.19 9.63 -4.52
N LYS A 51 14.86 9.06 -3.50
CA LYS A 51 15.07 7.60 -3.40
C LYS A 51 13.78 6.79 -3.34
N PHE A 52 12.74 7.32 -2.68
CA PHE A 52 11.42 6.67 -2.67
C PHE A 52 10.88 6.57 -4.10
N HIS A 53 10.87 7.68 -4.84
CA HIS A 53 10.38 7.71 -6.23
C HIS A 53 11.23 6.84 -7.17
N GLU A 54 12.55 6.85 -7.01
CA GLU A 54 13.48 5.99 -7.74
C GLU A 54 13.18 4.50 -7.50
N ALA A 55 12.98 4.11 -6.24
CA ALA A 55 12.65 2.73 -5.93
C ALA A 55 11.29 2.29 -6.48
N VAL A 56 10.27 3.16 -6.43
CA VAL A 56 8.97 2.88 -7.06
C VAL A 56 9.11 2.60 -8.55
N LYS A 57 9.90 3.40 -9.28
CA LYS A 57 10.14 3.21 -10.72
C LYS A 57 10.95 1.94 -11.00
N CYS A 58 11.97 1.66 -10.19
CA CYS A 58 12.76 0.44 -10.31
C CYS A 58 11.90 -0.83 -10.18
N LEU A 59 10.81 -0.82 -9.40
CA LEU A 59 9.90 -1.96 -9.31
C LEU A 59 9.22 -2.29 -10.65
N GLN A 60 9.09 -1.34 -11.58
CA GLN A 60 8.57 -1.60 -12.93
C GLN A 60 9.53 -2.42 -13.78
N ASP A 61 10.83 -2.32 -13.51
CA ASP A 61 11.89 -3.03 -14.24
C ASP A 61 12.19 -4.41 -13.63
N LYS A 62 11.75 -4.65 -12.39
CA LYS A 62 11.88 -5.95 -11.73
C LYS A 62 10.86 -6.92 -12.32
N PRO A 63 11.27 -8.15 -12.70
CA PRO A 63 10.33 -9.14 -13.20
C PRO A 63 9.29 -9.45 -12.13
N SER A 64 8.06 -9.72 -12.56
CA SER A 64 7.01 -10.21 -11.68
C SER A 64 7.49 -11.44 -10.89
N ALA A 65 7.20 -11.45 -9.60
CA ALA A 65 7.33 -12.60 -8.72
C ALA A 65 6.13 -13.56 -8.85
N MET A 66 5.07 -13.10 -9.51
CA MET A 66 3.87 -13.88 -9.80
C MET A 66 4.01 -14.59 -11.15
N ASN A 67 3.63 -15.87 -11.22
CA ASN A 67 3.62 -16.62 -12.48
C ASN A 67 2.25 -16.50 -13.18
N VAL A 68 1.81 -15.28 -13.46
CA VAL A 68 0.51 -14.96 -14.08
C VAL A 68 0.70 -14.03 -15.27
N ALA A 69 -0.13 -14.16 -16.31
CA ALA A 69 0.06 -13.42 -17.57
C ALA A 69 -0.29 -11.94 -17.45
N GLU A 70 -1.14 -11.59 -16.49
CA GLU A 70 -1.64 -10.25 -16.25
C GLU A 70 -0.65 -9.35 -15.50
N SER A 71 0.38 -9.93 -14.87
CA SER A 71 1.41 -9.21 -14.14
C SER A 71 2.76 -9.33 -14.85
N GLN A 72 3.35 -8.21 -15.25
CA GLN A 72 4.60 -8.19 -16.01
C GLN A 72 5.80 -7.80 -15.15
N SER A 73 5.57 -7.07 -14.07
CA SER A 73 6.61 -6.55 -13.19
C SER A 73 6.27 -6.78 -11.71
N LEU A 74 7.28 -6.66 -10.84
CA LEU A 74 7.07 -6.66 -9.41
C LEU A 74 6.17 -5.50 -8.96
N PHE A 75 6.15 -4.40 -9.72
CA PHE A 75 5.19 -3.31 -9.50
C PHE A 75 3.75 -3.78 -9.75
N ASP A 76 3.50 -4.48 -10.85
CA ASP A 76 2.17 -4.97 -11.24
C ASP A 76 1.62 -6.02 -10.24
N ASP A 77 2.50 -6.80 -9.60
CA ASP A 77 2.11 -7.83 -8.64
C ASP A 77 1.27 -7.28 -7.48
N PHE A 78 1.64 -6.09 -6.96
CA PHE A 78 0.90 -5.44 -5.88
C PHE A 78 -0.54 -5.14 -6.32
N SER A 79 -0.72 -4.55 -7.50
CA SER A 79 -2.03 -4.23 -8.05
C SER A 79 -2.84 -5.49 -8.38
N TYR A 80 -2.20 -6.51 -8.96
CA TYR A 80 -2.84 -7.78 -9.29
C TYR A 80 -3.37 -8.50 -8.05
N VAL A 81 -2.54 -8.62 -7.01
CA VAL A 81 -2.94 -9.28 -5.75
C VAL A 81 -4.09 -8.52 -5.12
N HIS A 82 -3.93 -7.21 -4.91
CA HIS A 82 -4.94 -6.37 -4.28
C HIS A 82 -6.28 -6.40 -5.02
N TYR A 83 -6.25 -6.32 -6.36
CA TYR A 83 -7.44 -6.45 -7.20
C TYR A 83 -8.13 -7.79 -7.01
N THR A 84 -7.37 -8.88 -7.11
CA THR A 84 -7.91 -10.24 -7.18
C THR A 84 -8.56 -10.68 -5.87
N ILE A 85 -8.00 -10.30 -4.72
CA ILE A 85 -8.55 -10.68 -3.40
C ILE A 85 -9.32 -9.56 -2.71
N ASN A 86 -9.74 -8.52 -3.44
CA ASN A 86 -10.40 -7.35 -2.89
C ASN A 86 -11.55 -7.67 -1.91
N GLN A 87 -12.37 -8.68 -2.20
CA GLN A 87 -13.52 -9.08 -1.38
C GLN A 87 -13.16 -9.70 -0.01
N THR A 88 -11.90 -10.06 0.20
CA THR A 88 -11.40 -10.65 1.45
C THR A 88 -10.39 -9.75 2.15
N ILE A 89 -10.23 -8.50 1.70
CA ILE A 89 -9.31 -7.51 2.29
C ILE A 89 -9.95 -6.12 2.48
N HIS A 90 -11.11 -5.85 1.86
CA HIS A 90 -11.90 -4.64 2.08
C HIS A 90 -13.28 -4.94 2.63
N HIS A 91 -13.77 -4.08 3.51
CA HIS A 91 -15.02 -4.20 4.22
C HIS A 91 -15.14 -5.56 4.94
N VAL A 92 -14.00 -6.03 5.46
CA VAL A 92 -13.80 -7.23 6.26
C VAL A 92 -12.82 -6.96 7.39
N SER A 93 -12.85 -7.83 8.42
CA SER A 93 -11.96 -7.73 9.58
C SER A 93 -10.49 -7.71 9.21
N SER A 94 -10.06 -8.42 8.18
CA SER A 94 -8.64 -8.51 7.77
C SER A 94 -8.09 -7.21 7.18
N PHE A 95 -8.90 -6.16 6.97
CA PHE A 95 -8.51 -4.90 6.36
C PHE A 95 -7.20 -4.35 6.93
N PHE A 96 -7.15 -4.06 8.23
CA PHE A 96 -5.95 -3.52 8.86
C PHE A 96 -4.75 -4.49 8.82
N PRO A 97 -4.84 -5.74 9.32
CA PRO A 97 -3.68 -6.64 9.34
C PRO A 97 -3.18 -6.98 7.93
N TRP A 98 -4.05 -7.14 6.95
CA TRP A 98 -3.65 -7.42 5.57
C TRP A 98 -2.92 -6.23 4.95
N HIS A 99 -3.46 -5.01 5.08
CA HIS A 99 -2.80 -3.81 4.52
C HIS A 99 -1.49 -3.48 5.26
N ARG A 100 -1.40 -3.71 6.57
CA ARG A 100 -0.13 -3.66 7.31
C ARG A 100 0.89 -4.62 6.72
N TYR A 101 0.49 -5.86 6.48
CA TYR A 101 1.39 -6.84 5.85
C TYR A 101 1.80 -6.40 4.44
N PHE A 102 0.87 -5.84 3.68
CA PHE A 102 1.12 -5.34 2.33
C PHE A 102 2.13 -4.17 2.29
N LEU A 103 2.11 -3.26 3.29
CA LEU A 103 3.14 -2.24 3.46
C LEU A 103 4.52 -2.85 3.71
N ILE A 104 4.61 -3.87 4.56
CA ILE A 104 5.87 -4.57 4.86
C ILE A 104 6.43 -5.25 3.61
N LEU A 105 5.57 -5.86 2.80
CA LEU A 105 5.97 -6.45 1.51
C LEU A 105 6.48 -5.37 0.55
N ARG A 106 5.84 -4.20 0.52
CA ARG A 106 6.31 -3.07 -0.29
C ARG A 106 7.66 -2.54 0.16
N GLU A 107 7.87 -2.36 1.46
CA GLU A 107 9.17 -1.95 2.02
C GLU A 107 10.28 -2.93 1.61
N ALA A 108 10.02 -4.24 1.73
CA ALA A 108 10.98 -5.26 1.35
C ALA A 108 11.27 -5.26 -0.16
N ALA A 109 10.25 -5.10 -1.02
CA ALA A 109 10.44 -4.96 -2.46
C ALA A 109 11.24 -3.70 -2.82
N MET A 110 10.93 -2.56 -2.19
CA MET A 110 11.64 -1.30 -2.42
C MET A 110 13.11 -1.34 -1.93
N ALA A 111 13.41 -2.15 -0.92
CA ALA A 111 14.79 -2.39 -0.48
C ALA A 111 15.65 -3.07 -1.56
N GLU A 112 15.06 -3.93 -2.41
CA GLU A 112 15.75 -4.51 -3.58
C GLU A 112 16.03 -3.49 -4.70
N CYS A 113 15.44 -2.30 -4.57
CA CYS A 113 15.65 -1.12 -5.41
C CYS A 113 16.43 -0.01 -4.68
N GLY A 114 17.07 -0.33 -3.54
CA GLY A 114 17.97 0.58 -2.83
C GLY A 114 17.31 1.58 -1.90
N TYR A 115 15.99 1.50 -1.69
CA TYR A 115 15.29 2.31 -0.69
C TYR A 115 15.24 1.57 0.65
N THR A 116 16.03 2.03 1.60
CA THR A 116 16.16 1.40 2.93
C THR A 116 15.59 2.25 4.07
N ASP A 117 15.04 3.43 3.75
CA ASP A 117 14.31 4.24 4.72
C ASP A 117 12.95 3.59 5.05
N PRO A 118 12.40 3.78 6.27
CA PRO A 118 11.07 3.27 6.61
C PRO A 118 9.96 3.90 5.76
N MET A 119 8.88 3.16 5.48
CA MET A 119 7.75 3.65 4.68
C MET A 119 7.18 4.96 5.27
N PRO A 120 7.16 6.07 4.51
CA PRO A 120 6.55 7.30 4.98
C PRO A 120 5.03 7.15 5.06
N TYR A 121 4.39 8.07 5.77
CA TYR A 121 2.95 8.25 5.73
C TYR A 121 2.59 9.66 5.26
N TRP A 122 1.39 9.80 4.71
CA TRP A 122 0.80 11.10 4.42
C TRP A 122 -0.25 11.41 5.47
N ASP A 123 0.02 12.39 6.34
CA ASP A 123 -1.03 12.90 7.23
C ASP A 123 -1.99 13.78 6.44
N TRP A 124 -2.98 13.13 5.84
CA TRP A 124 -4.01 13.79 5.06
C TRP A 124 -4.90 14.69 5.93
N THR A 125 -4.99 14.52 7.25
CA THR A 125 -5.83 15.42 8.08
C THR A 125 -5.38 16.89 8.01
N ARG A 126 -4.13 17.13 7.61
CA ARG A 126 -3.55 18.47 7.38
C ARG A 126 -4.05 19.13 6.10
N ASP A 127 -4.62 18.37 5.17
CA ASP A 127 -5.02 18.80 3.83
C ASP A 127 -6.54 18.78 3.61
N SER A 128 -7.34 18.60 4.66
CA SER A 128 -8.78 18.26 4.58
C SER A 128 -9.72 19.40 4.23
N THR A 129 -9.25 20.34 3.41
CA THR A 129 -10.07 21.38 2.76
C THR A 129 -9.61 21.55 1.32
N ALA A 130 -10.51 21.98 0.43
CA ALA A 130 -10.18 22.12 -0.99
C ALA A 130 -8.98 23.04 -1.24
N GLU A 131 -8.84 24.09 -0.44
CA GLU A 131 -7.70 25.01 -0.48
C GLU A 131 -6.41 24.34 -0.02
N LYS A 132 -6.42 23.68 1.15
CA LYS A 132 -5.22 23.05 1.69
C LYS A 132 -4.75 21.89 0.82
N PHE A 133 -5.70 21.08 0.32
CA PHE A 133 -5.42 19.99 -0.61
C PHE A 133 -4.71 20.49 -1.86
N LYS A 134 -5.24 21.52 -2.55
CA LYS A 134 -4.62 22.08 -3.76
C LYS A 134 -3.20 22.61 -3.52
N ASN A 135 -2.95 23.14 -2.33
CA ASN A 135 -1.67 23.73 -1.95
C ASN A 135 -0.75 22.74 -1.20
N SER A 136 -1.15 21.47 -1.10
CA SER A 136 -0.41 20.48 -0.31
C SER A 136 0.92 20.13 -0.99
N GLU A 137 2.00 20.10 -0.18
CA GLU A 137 3.32 19.67 -0.65
C GLU A 137 3.31 18.22 -1.20
N ILE A 138 2.31 17.40 -0.85
CA ILE A 138 2.16 16.04 -1.39
C ILE A 138 1.91 16.05 -2.91
N PHE A 139 1.38 17.14 -3.48
CA PHE A 139 1.12 17.29 -4.91
C PHE A 139 2.13 18.22 -5.61
N ASP A 140 3.16 18.68 -4.91
CA ASP A 140 4.25 19.43 -5.53
C ASP A 140 5.02 18.54 -6.51
N SER A 141 5.37 19.08 -7.68
CA SER A 141 6.02 18.34 -8.76
C SER A 141 7.48 17.95 -8.50
N LYS A 142 8.11 18.46 -7.44
CA LYS A 142 9.48 18.09 -7.06
C LYS A 142 9.53 17.43 -5.69
N LYS A 143 8.72 17.92 -4.77
CA LYS A 143 8.73 17.53 -3.37
C LYS A 143 7.70 16.46 -3.03
N GLY A 144 6.76 16.18 -3.93
CA GLY A 144 5.66 15.24 -3.73
C GLY A 144 5.45 14.35 -4.96
N PHE A 145 4.20 14.02 -5.24
CA PHE A 145 3.80 12.98 -6.18
C PHE A 145 3.26 13.55 -7.50
N GLY A 146 3.38 14.86 -7.74
CA GLY A 146 2.74 15.54 -8.87
C GLY A 146 1.25 15.82 -8.62
N GLY A 147 0.66 16.62 -9.49
CA GLY A 147 -0.69 17.14 -9.34
C GLY A 147 -1.78 16.21 -9.89
N ASP A 148 -2.87 16.85 -10.32
CA ASP A 148 -4.00 16.20 -10.97
C ASP A 148 -3.63 15.71 -12.39
N GLY A 149 -4.47 14.86 -12.96
CA GLY A 149 -4.33 14.45 -14.34
C GLY A 149 -4.70 15.59 -15.31
N THR A 150 -3.88 15.82 -16.33
CA THR A 150 -4.13 16.83 -17.38
C THR A 150 -4.07 16.24 -18.79
N GLY A 151 -3.43 15.09 -18.95
CA GLY A 151 -3.24 14.45 -20.24
C GLY A 151 -4.45 13.66 -20.70
N LYS A 152 -4.73 13.66 -22.00
CA LYS A 152 -5.82 12.88 -22.57
C LYS A 152 -5.49 11.39 -22.51
N THR A 153 -6.51 10.58 -22.21
CA THR A 153 -6.44 9.12 -22.24
C THR A 153 -7.81 8.56 -22.62
N ASP A 154 -7.81 7.39 -23.26
CA ASP A 154 -9.03 6.61 -23.48
C ASP A 154 -9.30 5.65 -22.30
N TRP A 155 -8.43 5.65 -21.29
CA TRP A 155 -8.63 4.91 -20.05
C TRP A 155 -9.77 5.49 -19.22
N VAL A 156 -10.40 4.64 -18.41
CA VAL A 156 -11.53 5.03 -17.57
C VAL A 156 -11.08 5.78 -16.31
N ASP A 157 -11.95 6.65 -15.81
CA ASP A 157 -11.82 7.33 -14.50
C ASP A 157 -10.63 8.27 -14.32
N GLY A 158 -10.23 9.03 -15.33
CA GLY A 158 -9.43 10.23 -15.10
C GLY A 158 -8.63 10.69 -16.30
N LEU A 159 -7.56 11.43 -16.03
CA LEU A 159 -6.64 11.99 -17.02
C LEU A 159 -5.22 11.54 -16.69
N CYS A 160 -4.35 11.42 -17.71
CA CYS A 160 -2.95 11.06 -17.47
C CYS A 160 -2.25 12.10 -16.60
N VAL A 161 -1.43 11.63 -15.66
CA VAL A 161 -0.49 12.48 -14.93
C VAL A 161 0.63 12.91 -15.89
N GLU A 162 0.78 14.23 -16.09
CA GLU A 162 1.77 14.82 -17.00
C GLU A 162 2.89 15.58 -16.29
N ASP A 163 2.82 15.72 -14.97
CA ASP A 163 3.80 16.43 -14.16
C ASP A 163 4.34 15.59 -12.99
N GLY A 164 5.34 16.14 -12.31
CA GLY A 164 5.94 15.51 -11.15
C GLY A 164 6.77 14.26 -11.43
N PRO A 165 7.15 13.51 -10.37
CA PRO A 165 7.98 12.32 -10.52
C PRO A 165 7.34 11.20 -11.35
N TYR A 166 6.01 11.21 -11.51
CA TYR A 166 5.25 10.19 -12.22
C TYR A 166 4.67 10.68 -13.56
N ALA A 167 5.17 11.80 -14.09
CA ALA A 167 4.88 12.23 -15.44
C ALA A 167 5.21 11.11 -16.45
N LYS A 168 4.24 10.73 -17.29
CA LYS A 168 4.36 9.64 -18.29
C LYS A 168 4.65 8.26 -17.68
N PHE A 169 4.39 8.08 -16.38
CA PHE A 169 4.44 6.77 -15.76
C PHE A 169 3.35 5.89 -16.39
N HIS A 170 3.73 4.71 -16.89
CA HIS A 170 2.83 3.75 -17.49
C HIS A 170 2.69 2.55 -16.57
N VAL A 171 1.47 2.05 -16.40
CA VAL A 171 1.15 0.85 -15.63
C VAL A 171 0.62 -0.22 -16.58
N ASN A 172 0.86 -1.51 -16.28
CA ASN A 172 0.48 -2.60 -17.19
C ASN A 172 -0.81 -3.31 -16.77
N PHE A 173 -1.20 -3.19 -15.51
CA PHE A 173 -2.38 -3.83 -14.93
C PHE A 173 -3.52 -2.82 -14.70
N PRO A 174 -4.80 -3.17 -14.94
CA PRO A 174 -5.30 -4.42 -15.52
C PRO A 174 -5.14 -4.51 -17.04
N ALA A 175 -4.77 -3.39 -17.68
CA ALA A 175 -4.28 -3.34 -19.04
C ALA A 175 -3.30 -2.15 -19.16
N PRO A 176 -2.46 -2.07 -20.20
CA PRO A 176 -1.52 -0.96 -20.34
C PRO A 176 -2.20 0.41 -20.45
N HIS A 177 -1.85 1.35 -19.58
CA HIS A 177 -2.31 2.75 -19.62
C HIS A 177 -1.32 3.68 -18.89
N CYS A 178 -1.48 5.00 -19.07
CA CYS A 178 -0.79 5.98 -18.22
C CYS A 178 -1.39 5.97 -16.81
N LEU A 179 -0.61 6.31 -15.79
CA LEU A 179 -1.15 6.57 -14.45
C LEU A 179 -2.20 7.70 -14.54
N THR A 180 -3.41 7.45 -14.04
CA THR A 180 -4.50 8.43 -14.08
C THR A 180 -4.82 9.03 -12.72
N ARG A 181 -5.22 10.31 -12.72
CA ARG A 181 -5.80 11.05 -11.58
C ARG A 181 -6.95 11.94 -12.05
N GLN A 182 -7.88 12.23 -11.15
CA GLN A 182 -8.95 13.21 -11.38
C GLN A 182 -9.52 13.72 -10.06
N PHE A 183 -8.89 14.75 -9.50
CA PHE A 183 -9.18 15.17 -8.14
C PHE A 183 -10.65 15.53 -7.90
N ASN A 184 -11.30 14.82 -6.97
CA ASN A 184 -12.63 15.11 -6.45
C ASN A 184 -12.55 15.68 -5.03
N ILE A 185 -12.39 17.01 -4.97
CA ILE A 185 -12.25 17.79 -3.74
C ILE A 185 -13.55 18.46 -3.31
N SER A 186 -14.70 17.88 -3.70
CA SER A 186 -15.99 18.36 -3.22
C SER A 186 -16.07 18.23 -1.70
N GLU A 187 -16.81 19.14 -1.06
CA GLU A 187 -16.95 19.19 0.40
C GLU A 187 -17.45 17.85 0.98
N GLN A 188 -18.36 17.19 0.27
CA GLN A 188 -18.92 15.89 0.63
C GLN A 188 -17.89 14.75 0.67
N VAL A 189 -16.74 14.90 0.04
CA VAL A 189 -15.67 13.88 0.01
C VAL A 189 -14.55 14.30 0.95
N ILE A 190 -14.04 15.52 0.80
CA ILE A 190 -12.81 15.99 1.46
C ILE A 190 -12.92 16.09 2.99
N THR A 191 -14.13 16.27 3.52
CA THR A 191 -14.36 16.43 4.96
C THR A 191 -14.36 15.10 5.73
N ASN A 192 -14.56 13.96 5.05
CA ASN A 192 -14.62 12.62 5.69
C ASN A 192 -13.28 12.14 6.25
N TRP A 193 -12.19 12.82 5.92
CA TRP A 193 -10.85 12.52 6.41
C TRP A 193 -10.25 13.72 7.15
N SER A 194 -11.10 14.64 7.61
CA SER A 194 -10.69 15.77 8.45
C SER A 194 -10.29 15.34 9.85
N LYS A 195 -9.47 16.16 10.52
CA LYS A 195 -9.06 15.90 11.91
C LYS A 195 -10.25 15.67 12.86
N PRO A 196 -11.34 16.47 12.85
CA PRO A 196 -12.49 16.19 13.73
C PRO A 196 -13.13 14.81 13.51
N VAL A 197 -13.22 14.35 12.25
CA VAL A 197 -13.74 13.01 11.93
C VAL A 197 -12.79 11.93 12.45
N VAL A 198 -11.49 12.10 12.25
CA VAL A 198 -10.49 11.16 12.80
C VAL A 198 -10.52 11.15 14.33
N ASP A 199 -10.60 12.32 14.97
CA ASP A 199 -10.65 12.45 16.43
C ASP A 199 -11.87 11.72 17.02
N GLU A 200 -13.03 11.76 16.34
CA GLU A 200 -14.22 10.99 16.70
C GLU A 200 -14.00 9.49 16.55
N ILE A 201 -13.44 9.04 15.41
CA ILE A 201 -13.15 7.63 15.15
C ILE A 201 -12.20 7.04 16.20
N MET A 202 -11.19 7.81 16.62
CA MET A 202 -10.20 7.37 17.60
C MET A 202 -10.80 7.13 19.00
N GLN A 203 -12.05 7.56 19.26
CA GLN A 203 -12.76 7.29 20.51
C GLN A 203 -13.44 5.92 20.57
N TYR A 204 -13.62 5.22 19.45
CA TYR A 204 -14.23 3.88 19.47
C TYR A 204 -13.38 2.92 20.31
N THR A 205 -14.02 2.14 21.19
CA THR A 205 -13.29 1.23 22.09
C THR A 205 -13.07 -0.15 21.49
N GLU A 206 -13.99 -0.57 20.62
CA GLU A 206 -14.03 -1.89 20.01
C GLU A 206 -13.46 -1.85 18.58
N TYR A 207 -12.76 -2.92 18.20
CA TYR A 207 -12.17 -3.08 16.87
C TYR A 207 -13.20 -2.90 15.75
N LEU A 208 -14.39 -3.51 15.87
CA LEU A 208 -15.40 -3.53 14.81
C LEU A 208 -15.84 -2.11 14.43
N ASP A 209 -16.12 -1.26 15.41
CA ASP A 209 -16.55 0.12 15.19
C ASP A 209 -15.39 0.99 14.70
N PHE A 210 -14.20 0.83 15.30
CA PHE A 210 -13.01 1.57 14.88
C PHE A 210 -12.65 1.27 13.42
N TRP A 211 -12.58 -0.01 13.06
CA TRP A 211 -12.29 -0.48 11.70
C TRP A 211 -13.34 0.00 10.71
N ASN A 212 -14.62 -0.28 10.96
CA ASN A 212 -15.69 0.02 10.01
C ASN A 212 -15.78 1.54 9.73
N ASN A 213 -15.59 2.38 10.76
CA ASN A 213 -15.60 3.83 10.56
C ASN A 213 -14.32 4.35 9.88
N THR A 214 -13.14 3.80 10.20
CA THR A 214 -11.88 4.16 9.53
C THR A 214 -11.91 3.80 8.05
N GLU A 215 -12.40 2.62 7.70
CA GLU A 215 -12.43 2.16 6.31
C GLU A 215 -13.44 2.97 5.47
N ARG A 216 -14.68 3.13 5.98
CA ARG A 216 -15.77 3.76 5.21
C ARG A 216 -15.68 5.27 5.10
N HIS A 217 -15.04 5.93 6.07
CA HIS A 217 -14.94 7.39 6.08
C HIS A 217 -13.60 7.83 5.50
N PRO A 218 -12.48 7.87 6.24
CA PRO A 218 -11.28 8.43 5.68
C PRO A 218 -10.69 7.62 4.53
N HIS A 219 -10.64 6.29 4.65
CA HIS A 219 -10.03 5.44 3.62
C HIS A 219 -10.77 5.53 2.28
N ASP A 220 -12.06 5.18 2.24
CA ASP A 220 -12.84 5.19 1.01
C ASP A 220 -12.89 6.58 0.36
N ASN A 221 -13.03 7.63 1.18
CA ASN A 221 -13.16 8.97 0.63
C ASN A 221 -11.82 9.57 0.18
N LEU A 222 -10.68 9.17 0.75
CA LEU A 222 -9.38 9.58 0.20
C LEU A 222 -9.12 8.93 -1.17
N HIS A 223 -9.43 7.64 -1.31
CA HIS A 223 -9.41 6.96 -2.62
C HIS A 223 -10.28 7.71 -3.64
N ARG A 224 -11.49 8.12 -3.25
CA ARG A 224 -12.38 8.93 -4.10
C ARG A 224 -11.84 10.33 -4.37
N THR A 225 -11.11 10.95 -3.44
CA THR A 225 -10.53 12.28 -3.63
C THR A 225 -9.48 12.28 -4.73
N ILE A 226 -8.53 11.33 -4.72
CA ILE A 226 -7.51 11.26 -5.79
C ILE A 226 -8.14 10.80 -7.11
N SER A 227 -9.17 9.93 -7.03
CA SER A 227 -9.82 9.31 -8.18
C SER A 227 -8.79 8.54 -9.03
N GLY A 228 -8.96 8.44 -10.35
CA GLY A 228 -7.96 7.78 -11.19
C GLY A 228 -7.83 6.30 -10.88
N ASP A 229 -6.61 5.83 -11.03
CA ASP A 229 -6.18 4.51 -10.61
C ASP A 229 -6.42 4.29 -9.10
N LEU A 230 -6.20 5.31 -8.26
CA LEU A 230 -6.30 5.16 -6.80
C LEU A 230 -7.72 4.83 -6.34
N LYS A 231 -8.76 5.20 -7.08
CA LYS A 231 -10.16 4.88 -6.72
C LYS A 231 -10.54 3.43 -7.05
N ARG A 232 -9.75 2.74 -7.86
CA ARG A 232 -10.09 1.42 -8.40
C ARG A 232 -9.52 0.30 -7.52
N GLN A 233 -9.92 -0.94 -7.77
CA GLN A 233 -9.41 -2.10 -7.03
C GLN A 233 -7.93 -2.39 -7.34
N TYR A 234 -7.39 -1.81 -8.40
CA TYR A 234 -5.96 -1.78 -8.73
C TYR A 234 -5.27 -0.51 -8.21
N SER A 235 -5.79 0.08 -7.13
CA SER A 235 -5.27 1.29 -6.50
C SER A 235 -3.78 1.28 -6.15
N PRO A 236 -3.10 0.13 -5.92
CA PRO A 236 -1.64 0.12 -5.76
C PRO A 236 -0.84 0.59 -7.00
N ASN A 237 -1.48 0.74 -8.17
CA ASN A 237 -0.90 1.43 -9.33
C ASN A 237 -0.52 2.88 -9.01
N GLU A 238 -1.24 3.54 -8.11
CA GLU A 238 -0.93 4.89 -7.65
C GLU A 238 0.07 4.82 -6.49
N PRO A 239 1.28 5.38 -6.61
CA PRO A 239 2.28 5.33 -5.53
C PRO A 239 1.82 5.97 -4.21
N LEU A 240 0.89 6.94 -4.23
CA LEU A 240 0.28 7.49 -3.03
C LEU A 240 -0.50 6.45 -2.19
N PHE A 241 -0.91 5.33 -2.77
CA PHE A 241 -1.55 4.22 -2.07
C PHE A 241 -0.79 3.82 -0.80
N PHE A 242 0.54 3.67 -0.91
CA PHE A 242 1.33 3.18 0.21
C PHE A 242 1.50 4.22 1.32
N LEU A 243 1.51 5.52 0.99
CA LEU A 243 1.53 6.59 2.01
C LEU A 243 0.17 6.73 2.69
N HIS A 244 -0.91 6.57 1.93
CA HIS A 244 -2.28 6.54 2.46
C HIS A 244 -2.47 5.38 3.43
N HIS A 245 -2.17 4.16 3.01
CA HIS A 245 -2.30 2.98 3.87
C HIS A 245 -1.30 3.00 5.03
N SER A 246 -0.15 3.66 4.91
CA SER A 246 0.76 3.89 6.04
C SER A 246 0.15 4.85 7.07
N GLN A 247 -0.66 5.83 6.68
CA GLN A 247 -1.43 6.67 7.60
C GLN A 247 -2.60 5.89 8.24
N ILE A 248 -3.27 5.02 7.50
CA ILE A 248 -4.28 4.11 8.06
C ILE A 248 -3.65 3.16 9.10
N ASP A 249 -2.48 2.59 8.79
CA ASP A 249 -1.71 1.76 9.71
C ASP A 249 -1.22 2.55 10.94
N ARG A 250 -0.86 3.82 10.75
CA ARG A 250 -0.53 4.76 11.84
C ARG A 250 -1.70 4.94 12.79
N LEU A 251 -2.90 5.25 12.28
CA LEU A 251 -4.09 5.42 13.10
C LEU A 251 -4.42 4.15 13.88
N TRP A 252 -4.34 2.98 13.24
CA TRP A 252 -4.56 1.71 13.94
C TRP A 252 -3.49 1.45 15.01
N THR A 253 -2.22 1.72 14.73
CA THR A 253 -1.12 1.59 15.70
C THR A 253 -1.34 2.48 16.94
N ILE A 254 -1.75 3.73 16.72
CA ILE A 254 -2.07 4.68 17.79
C ILE A 254 -3.28 4.19 18.58
N TRP A 255 -4.35 3.77 17.90
CA TRP A 255 -5.55 3.25 18.55
C TRP A 255 -5.25 2.03 19.41
N GLN A 256 -4.42 1.11 18.92
CA GLN A 256 -3.95 -0.03 19.70
C GLN A 256 -3.19 0.41 20.96
N GLY A 257 -2.42 1.51 20.88
CA GLY A 257 -1.81 2.18 22.04
C GLY A 257 -0.88 1.29 22.88
N ARG A 258 -0.40 0.18 22.30
CA ARG A 258 0.33 -0.90 23.00
C ARG A 258 -0.47 -1.53 24.16
N ASN A 259 -1.80 -1.35 24.18
CA ASN A 259 -2.71 -1.95 25.14
C ASN A 259 -2.90 -3.44 24.80
N GLU A 260 -2.68 -4.33 25.76
CA GLU A 260 -2.74 -5.78 25.52
C GLU A 260 -4.11 -6.25 25.02
N THR A 261 -5.19 -5.63 25.47
CA THR A 261 -6.55 -5.93 24.97
C THR A 261 -6.69 -5.53 23.51
N ARG A 262 -6.35 -4.29 23.14
CA ARG A 262 -6.47 -3.82 21.75
C ARG A 262 -5.48 -4.45 20.78
N LEU A 263 -4.34 -4.93 21.27
CA LEU A 263 -3.40 -5.73 20.47
C LEU A 263 -3.92 -7.14 20.15
N GLN A 264 -4.99 -7.59 20.81
CA GLN A 264 -5.66 -8.86 20.55
C GLN A 264 -7.11 -8.66 20.04
N ASP A 265 -7.58 -7.42 19.97
CA ASP A 265 -8.95 -7.10 19.55
C ASP A 265 -9.06 -7.21 18.02
N TYR A 266 -9.86 -8.19 17.59
CA TYR A 266 -10.06 -8.55 16.19
C TYR A 266 -11.39 -9.30 16.06
N ALA A 267 -12.34 -8.71 15.32
CA ALA A 267 -13.69 -9.23 15.18
C ALA A 267 -14.30 -8.80 13.84
N GLY A 268 -15.39 -9.46 13.43
CA GLY A 268 -16.20 -9.14 12.27
C GLY A 268 -16.22 -10.24 11.19
N ASN A 269 -16.54 -9.82 9.97
CA ASN A 269 -16.70 -10.70 8.81
C ASN A 269 -15.38 -10.91 8.05
N ILE A 270 -15.16 -12.14 7.56
CA ILE A 270 -13.95 -12.51 6.79
C ILE A 270 -14.11 -12.39 5.26
N ILE A 271 -15.33 -12.19 4.79
CA ILE A 271 -15.68 -11.95 3.38
C ILE A 271 -16.67 -10.79 3.35
N GLN A 272 -16.48 -9.89 2.38
CA GLN A 272 -17.30 -8.71 2.20
C GLN A 272 -18.80 -9.06 2.13
N ASN A 273 -19.63 -8.23 2.76
CA ASN A 273 -21.11 -8.37 2.83
C ASN A 273 -21.62 -9.61 3.61
N MET A 274 -20.77 -10.39 4.26
CA MET A 274 -21.26 -11.37 5.24
C MET A 274 -21.63 -10.66 6.55
N ASN A 275 -22.78 -11.02 7.10
CA ASN A 275 -23.28 -10.48 8.39
C ASN A 275 -22.96 -11.41 9.56
N THR A 276 -21.76 -12.01 9.56
CA THR A 276 -21.33 -12.98 10.58
C THR A 276 -20.02 -12.56 11.19
N ASP A 277 -19.96 -12.54 12.52
CA ASP A 277 -18.74 -12.33 13.28
C ASP A 277 -18.04 -13.68 13.51
N ILE A 278 -17.09 -13.99 12.63
CA ILE A 278 -16.36 -15.28 12.62
C ILE A 278 -14.85 -15.11 12.47
N ALA A 279 -14.36 -13.87 12.50
CA ALA A 279 -12.95 -13.57 12.36
C ALA A 279 -12.14 -14.08 13.57
N SER A 280 -10.92 -14.52 13.31
CA SER A 280 -10.02 -15.05 14.33
C SER A 280 -8.59 -14.57 14.10
N LEU A 281 -7.84 -14.37 15.19
CA LEU A 281 -6.40 -14.08 15.12
C LEU A 281 -5.60 -15.20 14.40
N GLY A 282 -6.17 -16.41 14.29
CA GLY A 282 -5.62 -17.52 13.52
C GLY A 282 -5.82 -17.42 12.01
N ASP A 283 -6.64 -16.49 11.53
CA ASP A 283 -6.96 -16.35 10.11
C ASP A 283 -5.70 -16.05 9.28
N GLN A 284 -5.66 -16.61 8.08
CA GLN A 284 -4.53 -16.48 7.16
C GLN A 284 -4.64 -15.21 6.32
N LEU A 285 -3.54 -14.47 6.23
CA LEU A 285 -3.36 -13.33 5.35
C LEU A 285 -2.85 -13.83 4.01
N PHE A 286 -3.78 -14.10 3.10
CA PHE A 286 -3.49 -14.60 1.76
C PHE A 286 -2.95 -13.49 0.85
N THR A 287 -1.98 -13.83 0.00
CA THR A 287 -1.38 -12.94 -0.99
C THR A 287 -1.26 -13.60 -2.36
N LEU A 288 -2.08 -14.61 -2.65
CA LEU A 288 -2.03 -15.40 -3.89
C LEU A 288 -0.64 -16.01 -4.19
N ASN A 289 0.09 -16.38 -3.15
CA ASN A 289 1.49 -16.85 -3.21
C ASN A 289 2.52 -15.78 -3.62
N PHE A 290 2.15 -14.51 -3.72
CA PHE A 290 3.09 -13.41 -3.90
C PHE A 290 4.13 -13.35 -2.77
N ALA A 291 3.69 -13.68 -1.55
CA ALA A 291 4.52 -13.70 -0.36
C ALA A 291 4.14 -14.85 0.57
N PRO A 292 4.99 -15.23 1.54
CA PRO A 292 4.67 -16.25 2.52
C PRO A 292 3.35 -15.95 3.27
N ILE A 293 2.57 -16.98 3.55
CA ILE A 293 1.34 -16.83 4.34
C ILE A 293 1.71 -16.48 5.78
N ARG A 294 1.08 -15.43 6.29
CA ARG A 294 1.11 -15.05 7.71
C ARG A 294 -0.28 -15.23 8.32
N ASN A 295 -0.37 -15.34 9.63
CA ASN A 295 -1.66 -15.21 10.33
C ASN A 295 -1.85 -13.79 10.85
N VAL A 296 -3.10 -13.42 11.12
CA VAL A 296 -3.48 -12.11 11.70
C VAL A 296 -2.68 -11.82 12.97
N ALA A 297 -2.60 -12.78 13.90
CA ALA A 297 -1.86 -12.65 15.16
C ALA A 297 -0.41 -12.15 14.97
N SER A 298 0.24 -12.58 13.88
CA SER A 298 1.64 -12.23 13.62
C SER A 298 1.85 -10.76 13.22
N VAL A 299 0.82 -10.00 12.87
CA VAL A 299 0.93 -8.60 12.43
C VAL A 299 0.16 -7.62 13.31
N MET A 300 -0.52 -8.10 14.37
CA MET A 300 -1.27 -7.22 15.27
C MET A 300 -0.38 -6.22 16.02
N ASP A 301 0.86 -6.58 16.34
CA ASP A 301 1.80 -5.72 17.06
C ASP A 301 3.00 -5.35 16.16
N THR A 302 3.18 -4.05 15.88
CA THR A 302 4.27 -3.51 15.06
C THR A 302 5.67 -3.70 15.67
N MET A 303 5.75 -4.16 16.93
CA MET A 303 6.98 -4.31 17.71
C MET A 303 7.24 -5.75 18.18
N ALA A 304 6.47 -6.72 17.67
CA ALA A 304 6.60 -8.13 17.99
C ALA A 304 6.48 -9.00 16.72
N ASN A 305 6.67 -10.32 16.89
CA ASN A 305 6.45 -11.30 15.83
C ASN A 305 7.22 -11.00 14.52
N GLY A 306 8.47 -10.52 14.66
CA GLY A 306 9.33 -10.16 13.54
C GLY A 306 9.09 -8.75 12.97
N LEU A 307 8.10 -8.01 13.48
CA LEU A 307 7.93 -6.58 13.21
C LEU A 307 8.72 -5.76 14.23
N CYS A 308 9.26 -4.63 13.76
CA CYS A 308 10.01 -3.71 14.62
C CYS A 308 9.96 -2.29 14.04
N TYR A 309 8.79 -1.65 14.07
CA TYR A 309 8.60 -0.26 13.68
C TYR A 309 7.55 0.47 14.51
N THR A 310 7.64 1.79 14.50
CA THR A 310 6.68 2.73 15.12
C THR A 310 6.52 3.95 14.21
N TYR A 311 5.56 4.81 14.55
CA TYR A 311 5.40 6.13 13.97
C TYR A 311 6.04 7.19 14.87
N ASP A 312 6.50 8.30 14.28
CA ASP A 312 7.20 9.38 14.98
C ASP A 312 6.33 10.15 15.98
N ASP A 313 5.02 9.99 15.92
CA ASP A 313 4.02 10.59 16.81
C ASP A 313 3.09 9.56 17.47
N ALA A 314 3.47 8.28 17.47
CA ALA A 314 2.64 7.20 18.02
C ALA A 314 2.30 7.36 19.51
N GLY A 315 3.03 8.22 20.24
CA GLY A 315 2.81 8.53 21.65
C GLY A 315 2.10 9.86 21.93
N ASP A 316 1.75 10.64 20.89
CA ASP A 316 1.34 12.05 21.01
C ASP A 316 -0.16 12.27 20.73
N TRP A 317 -0.97 11.20 20.64
CA TRP A 317 -2.40 11.28 20.30
C TRP A 317 -3.33 11.23 21.52
#